data_AF-A0A3C1W4X4-F1
#
_entry.id   AF-A0A3C1W4X4-F1
#
_cell.length_a   1.000
_cell.length_b   1.000
_cell.length_c   1.000
_cell.angle_alpha   90.00
_cell.angle_beta   90.00
_cell.angle_gamma   90.00
#
_symmetry.space_group_name_H-M   'P 1'
#
loop_
_entity.id
_entity.type
_entity.pdbx_description
1 polymer ?
#
loop_
_entity_poly.entity_id
_entity_poly.type
_entity_poly.pdbx_seq_one_letter_code
_entity_poly.pdbx_strand_id
1 'polypeptide(L)' 'MSKKIESHLSENRVFKPSREFSKKARISSMAQYRRMYRESIEKPASFWAREAKELHWQKRWKKVL' A
#
# COMPACT_ATOMS: atom_id res chain seq x y z
N MET A 1 14.42 26.81 33.30
CA MET A 1 13.73 25.50 33.39
C MET A 1 12.67 25.45 32.28
N SER A 2 12.94 24.71 31.20
CA SER A 2 12.06 24.64 30.02
C SER A 2 10.85 23.74 30.30
N LYS A 3 9.62 24.26 30.23
CA LYS A 3 8.39 23.47 30.28
C LYS A 3 8.24 22.72 28.95
N LYS A 4 8.45 21.40 28.95
CA LYS A 4 8.08 20.53 27.82
C LYS A 4 6.56 20.50 27.72
N ILE A 5 6.03 20.63 26.51
CA ILE A 5 4.61 20.42 26.22
C ILE A 5 4.36 18.91 26.31
N GLU A 6 3.63 18.46 27.32
CA GLU A 6 3.14 17.09 27.42
C GLU A 6 1.75 17.02 26.80
N SER A 7 1.65 16.35 25.64
CA SER A 7 0.38 16.10 24.96
C SER A 7 -0.24 14.81 25.50
N HIS A 8 -1.35 14.93 26.23
CA HIS A 8 -2.13 13.79 26.76
C HIS A 8 -3.29 13.35 25.84
N LEU A 9 -3.45 13.95 24.65
CA LEU A 9 -4.52 13.60 23.72
C LEU A 9 -4.10 12.39 22.86
N SER A 10 -4.56 11.20 23.25
CA SER A 10 -4.58 10.03 22.36
C SER A 10 -5.76 10.14 21.40
N GLU A 11 -5.51 10.70 20.23
CA GLU A 11 -6.49 10.86 19.16
C GLU A 11 -6.55 9.59 18.29
N ASN A 12 -7.59 8.78 18.44
CA ASN A 12 -7.77 7.50 17.74
C ASN A 12 -8.75 7.56 16.54
N ARG A 13 -9.15 8.77 16.11
CA ARG A 13 -10.08 8.93 14.99
C ARG A 13 -9.48 8.43 13.69
N VAL A 14 -10.24 7.59 12.98
CA VAL A 14 -9.90 7.09 11.65
C VAL A 14 -10.76 7.80 10.62
N PHE A 15 -10.12 8.55 9.73
CA PHE A 15 -10.78 9.23 8.62
C PHE A 15 -10.72 8.36 7.37
N LYS A 16 -11.88 7.86 6.96
CA LYS A 16 -11.99 7.09 5.72
C LYS A 16 -11.97 8.04 4.51
N PRO A 17 -11.34 7.64 3.40
CA PRO A 17 -11.46 8.39 2.15
C PRO A 17 -12.93 8.48 1.72
N SER A 18 -13.27 9.54 0.98
CA SER A 18 -14.60 9.70 0.41
C SER A 18 -14.88 8.58 -0.60
N ARG A 19 -16.17 8.24 -0.77
CA ARG A 19 -16.59 7.19 -1.70
C ARG A 19 -16.16 7.50 -3.14
N GLU A 20 -16.23 8.77 -3.54
CA GLU A 20 -15.84 9.22 -4.89
C GLU A 20 -14.34 9.09 -5.13
N PHE A 21 -13.50 9.33 -4.11
CA PHE A 21 -12.07 9.11 -4.20
C PHE A 21 -11.74 7.61 -4.28
N SER A 22 -12.29 6.79 -3.36
CA SER A 22 -12.02 5.35 -3.31
C SER A 22 -12.37 4.62 -4.59
N LYS A 23 -13.46 5.02 -5.29
CA LYS A 23 -13.85 4.44 -6.58
C LYS A 23 -12.79 4.61 -7.68
N LYS A 24 -12.04 5.71 -7.65
CA LYS A 24 -11.01 6.04 -8.67
C LYS A 24 -9.61 5.61 -8.26
N ALA A 25 -9.42 5.20 -7.01
CA ALA A 25 -8.13 4.76 -6.50
C ALA A 25 -7.74 3.40 -7.08
N ARG A 26 -6.44 3.21 -7.35
CA ARG A 26 -5.85 1.92 -7.77
C ARG A 26 -6.14 0.80 -6.76
N ILE A 27 -6.27 1.16 -5.48
CA ILE A 27 -6.71 0.28 -4.40
C ILE A 27 -7.89 0.94 -3.71
N SER A 28 -9.09 0.41 -3.93
CA SER A 28 -10.35 1.03 -3.52
C SER A 28 -10.78 0.66 -2.10
N SER A 29 -10.12 -0.31 -1.47
CA SER A 29 -10.48 -0.75 -0.11
C SER A 29 -9.31 -1.34 0.66
N MET A 30 -9.41 -1.29 1.99
CA MET A 30 -8.46 -1.96 2.88
C MET A 30 -8.46 -3.49 2.72
N ALA A 31 -9.58 -4.09 2.32
CA ALA A 31 -9.64 -5.53 2.04
C ALA A 31 -8.81 -5.90 0.81
N GLN A 32 -8.91 -5.10 -0.26
CA GLN A 32 -8.09 -5.27 -1.47
C GLN A 32 -6.61 -5.09 -1.15
N TYR A 33 -6.24 -4.04 -0.40
CA TYR A 33 -4.88 -3.84 0.07
C TYR A 33 -4.34 -5.07 0.82
N ARG A 34 -5.07 -5.55 1.84
CA ARG A 34 -4.62 -6.70 2.65
C ARG A 34 -4.42 -7.96 1.81
N ARG A 35 -5.29 -8.20 0.83
CA ARG A 35 -5.14 -9.34 -0.09
C ARG A 35 -3.87 -9.21 -0.94
N MET A 36 -3.65 -8.05 -1.56
CA MET A 36 -2.47 -7.80 -2.38
C MET A 36 -1.18 -7.88 -1.55
N TYR A 37 -1.19 -7.28 -0.35
CA TYR A 37 -0.07 -7.34 0.58
C TYR A 37 0.27 -8.79 0.95
N ARG A 38 -0.74 -9.59 1.32
CA ARG A 38 -0.56 -11.01 1.62
C ARG A 38 0.05 -11.77 0.44
N GLU A 39 -0.46 -11.55 -0.77
CA GLU A 39 0.09 -12.16 -1.99
C GLU A 39 1.55 -11.74 -2.24
N SER A 40 1.89 -10.47 -1.99
CA SER A 40 3.25 -9.95 -2.16
C SER A 40 4.29 -10.62 -1.25
N ILE A 41 3.84 -11.20 -0.14
CA ILE A 41 4.70 -11.89 0.84
C ILE A 41 4.65 -13.41 0.62
N GLU A 42 3.46 -13.99 0.44
CA GLU A 42 3.29 -15.44 0.31
C GLU A 42 3.69 -15.95 -1.08
N LYS A 43 3.52 -15.14 -2.13
CA LYS A 43 3.82 -15.49 -3.53
C LYS A 43 4.59 -14.36 -4.22
N PRO A 44 5.78 -14.01 -3.71
CA PRO A 44 6.47 -12.79 -4.09
C PRO A 44 6.91 -12.80 -5.56
N ALA A 45 7.37 -13.94 -6.09
CA ALA A 45 7.76 -14.05 -7.49
C ALA A 45 6.60 -13.80 -8.46
N SER A 46 5.39 -14.32 -8.15
CA SER A 46 4.22 -14.09 -8.98
C SER A 46 3.73 -12.64 -8.89
N PHE A 47 3.67 -12.10 -7.68
CA PHE A 47 3.21 -10.74 -7.43
C PHE A 47 4.14 -9.71 -8.09
N TRP A 48 5.44 -9.75 -7.78
CA TRP A 48 6.40 -8.77 -8.28
C TRP A 48 6.66 -8.89 -9.78
N ALA A 49 6.56 -10.08 -10.37
CA ALA A 49 6.60 -10.23 -11.82
C ALA A 49 5.40 -9.57 -12.51
N ARG A 50 4.22 -9.58 -11.86
CA ARG A 50 3.01 -8.95 -12.37
C ARG A 50 3.09 -7.43 -12.24
N GLU A 51 3.48 -6.90 -11.08
CA GLU A 51 3.61 -5.45 -10.91
C GLU A 51 4.73 -4.87 -11.81
N ALA A 52 5.86 -5.55 -11.95
CA ALA A 52 6.95 -5.09 -12.81
C ALA A 52 6.58 -5.07 -14.31
N LYS A 53 5.58 -5.84 -14.75
CA LYS A 53 5.12 -5.85 -16.16
C LYS A 53 4.49 -4.54 -16.60
N GLU A 54 4.00 -3.71 -15.69
CA GLU A 54 3.38 -2.44 -16.04
C GLU A 54 4.39 -1.37 -16.47
N LEU A 55 5.66 -1.55 -16.12
CA LEU A 55 6.72 -0.64 -16.52
C LEU A 55 7.17 -0.93 -17.94
N HIS A 56 7.65 0.10 -18.64
CA HIS A 56 8.32 -0.07 -19.92
C HIS A 56 9.76 -0.54 -19.70
N TRP A 57 10.11 -1.68 -20.28
CA TRP A 57 11.45 -2.26 -20.19
C TRP A 57 12.13 -2.24 -21.54
N GLN A 58 13.32 -1.62 -21.60
CA GLN A 58 14.21 -1.77 -22.75
C GLN A 58 14.64 -3.24 -22.92
N LYS A 59 14.86 -3.95 -21.80
CA LYS A 59 15.09 -5.39 -21.77
C LYS A 59 14.47 -5.99 -20.52
N ARG A 60 13.64 -7.02 -20.69
CA ARG A 60 12.96 -7.70 -19.58
C ARG A 60 13.96 -8.54 -18.77
N TRP A 61 13.69 -8.67 -17.47
CA TRP A 61 14.45 -9.51 -16.55
C TRP A 61 14.27 -11.00 -16.88
N LYS A 62 15.28 -11.81 -16.54
CA LYS A 62 15.25 -13.29 -16.73
C LYS A 62 14.77 -14.04 -15.49
N LYS A 63 14.97 -13.47 -14.30
CA LYS A 63 14.61 -14.04 -13.00
C LYS A 63 14.02 -12.94 -12.14
N VAL A 64 12.95 -13.26 -11.39
CA VAL A 64 12.20 -12.29 -10.57
C VAL A 64 12.84 -12.14 -9.19
N LEU A 65 12.99 -13.27 -8.49
CA LEU A 65 13.57 -13.43 -7.14
C LEU A 65 14.37 -14.73 -7.12
#